data_AF-A0A820W9Q1-F1
#
_entry.id   AF-A0A820W9Q1-F1
#
_cell.length_a   1.000
_cell.length_b   1.000
_cell.length_c   1.000
_cell.angle_alpha   90.00
_cell.angle_beta   90.00
_cell.angle_gamma   90.00
#
_symmetry.space_group_name_H-M   'P 1'
#
loop_
_entity.id
_entity.type
_entity.pdbx_description
1 polymer ?
#
loop_
_entity_poly.entity_id
_entity_poly.type
_entity_poly.pdbx_seq_one_letter_code
_entity_poly.pdbx_strand_id
1 'polypeptide(L)'
;MKFDTVRSASNIYAEVGYVSDLGMFESADSYILPLLWKWIDQNLAEQPTKHLMTSLLITGTHEPFPMPHNQREDEYHYYIYETNINNYLNALHITDKFIKEIIDGFISRHLYNDTLFVITSDHGYVFNDHGREILGLLSTPLESALSVPLILRNPHLEAKQLNGQFTSMDILPTIMDVLLSSIKSDEHPTNQLLSVPSHQLQSILSRYEGTSVLRMPIAQQPARHTFQLSNPGNSYIVVKQYPRKLTYDVANDQVHLYHLGYDPLELVDLIAFDHAITASHPPWVGIICDKSRIRKWKGLWQNEKVNTATQHNLLFENKTLLSIEKSDAINNSSVHLRDMLDWADQAFEVARLWKNLVKQRYRYDSDAVSV
;
A
#
# COMPACT_ATOMS: atom_id res chain seq x y z
N MET A 1 23.34 6.07 3.43
CA MET A 1 23.52 5.26 2.21
C MET A 1 24.82 5.70 1.54
N LYS A 2 25.67 4.76 1.12
CA LYS A 2 26.85 5.06 0.30
C LYS A 2 26.53 4.55 -1.09
N PHE A 3 26.46 5.46 -2.07
CA PHE A 3 26.23 5.12 -3.47
C PHE A 3 27.57 5.10 -4.19
N ASP A 4 27.82 4.08 -5.01
CA ASP A 4 29.05 4.01 -5.82
C ASP A 4 29.06 5.07 -6.92
N THR A 5 27.89 5.49 -7.38
CA THR A 5 27.73 6.55 -8.36
C THR A 5 26.43 7.31 -8.09
N VAL A 6 26.49 8.63 -8.12
CA VAL A 6 25.32 9.51 -8.09
C VAL A 6 25.41 10.38 -9.34
N ARG A 7 24.34 10.37 -10.14
CA ARG A 7 24.23 11.20 -11.35
C ARG A 7 23.10 12.19 -11.14
N SER A 8 23.38 13.47 -11.36
CA SER A 8 22.33 14.49 -11.41
C SER A 8 21.57 14.39 -12.74
N ALA A 9 20.41 15.05 -12.81
CA ALA A 9 19.69 15.25 -14.07
C ALA A 9 20.59 15.89 -15.14
N SER A 10 21.46 16.84 -14.76
CA SER A 10 22.41 17.45 -15.70
C SER A 10 23.46 16.47 -16.26
N ASN A 11 23.91 15.48 -15.46
CA ASN A 11 24.77 14.42 -15.98
C ASN A 11 24.05 13.50 -16.96
N ILE A 12 22.74 13.33 -16.80
CA ILE A 12 21.90 12.55 -17.71
C ILE A 12 21.70 13.34 -19.01
N TYR A 13 21.35 14.63 -18.91
CA TYR A 13 21.13 15.50 -20.08
C TYR A 13 22.35 15.60 -21.01
N ALA A 14 23.56 15.53 -20.46
CA ALA A 14 24.78 15.52 -21.27
C ALA A 14 24.92 14.26 -22.14
N GLU A 15 24.31 13.14 -21.76
CA GLU A 15 24.40 11.87 -22.50
C GLU A 15 23.20 11.64 -23.43
N VAL A 16 21.99 12.02 -23.00
CA VAL A 16 20.74 11.73 -23.73
C VAL A 16 20.11 12.96 -24.40
N GLY A 17 20.74 14.14 -24.25
CA GLY A 17 20.16 15.42 -24.65
C GLY A 17 19.33 16.04 -23.53
N TYR A 18 19.08 17.35 -23.60
CA TYR A 18 18.22 18.03 -22.63
C TYR A 18 16.79 17.52 -22.73
N VAL A 19 16.22 17.16 -21.58
CA VAL A 19 14.81 16.76 -21.42
C VAL A 19 14.25 17.67 -20.33
N SER A 20 13.21 18.44 -20.65
CA SER A 20 12.63 19.43 -19.72
C SER A 20 12.08 18.81 -18.43
N ASP A 21 11.76 17.52 -18.48
CA ASP A 21 10.81 16.87 -17.57
C ASP A 21 11.36 15.56 -16.97
N LEU A 22 12.69 15.39 -16.91
CA LEU A 22 13.30 14.15 -16.39
C LEU A 22 12.97 13.90 -14.91
N GLY A 23 12.21 12.84 -14.68
CA GLY A 23 11.70 12.48 -13.35
C GLY A 23 10.54 13.36 -12.88
N MET A 24 9.95 14.18 -13.77
CA MET A 24 8.70 14.90 -13.52
C MET A 24 7.82 14.82 -14.76
N PHE A 25 6.79 13.98 -14.71
CA PHE A 25 5.81 13.80 -15.77
C PHE A 25 6.31 12.99 -16.98
N GLU A 26 5.49 11.99 -17.35
CA GLU A 26 5.68 10.86 -18.28
C GLU A 26 6.67 10.98 -19.44
N SER A 27 6.79 12.16 -20.07
CA SER A 27 7.55 12.33 -21.31
C SER A 27 9.03 11.96 -21.21
N ALA A 28 9.57 11.91 -20.00
CA ALA A 28 10.99 11.69 -19.78
C ALA A 28 11.38 10.29 -19.28
N ASP A 29 10.42 9.41 -18.96
CA ASP A 29 10.72 8.11 -18.37
C ASP A 29 11.48 7.20 -19.37
N SER A 30 11.17 7.29 -20.67
CA SER A 30 11.85 6.54 -21.75
C SER A 30 13.35 6.86 -21.89
N TYR A 31 13.78 8.05 -21.48
CA TYR A 31 15.19 8.46 -21.52
C TYR A 31 16.06 7.73 -20.50
N ILE A 32 15.46 7.08 -19.49
CA ILE A 32 16.21 6.24 -18.55
C ILE A 32 16.62 4.90 -19.17
N LEU A 33 15.89 4.42 -20.18
CA LEU A 33 16.10 3.07 -20.73
C LEU A 33 17.49 2.90 -21.36
N PRO A 34 18.01 3.81 -22.22
CA PRO A 34 19.37 3.68 -22.74
C PRO A 34 20.43 3.62 -21.63
N LEU A 35 20.22 4.34 -20.53
CA LEU A 35 21.13 4.32 -19.38
C LEU A 35 21.06 3.01 -18.61
N LEU A 36 19.85 2.49 -18.39
CA LEU A 36 19.63 1.18 -17.80
C LEU A 36 20.31 0.08 -18.63
N TRP A 37 20.09 0.10 -19.93
CA TRP A 37 20.67 -0.86 -20.87
C TRP A 37 22.19 -0.80 -20.89
N LYS A 38 22.77 0.40 -21.01
CA LYS A 38 24.22 0.59 -20.92
C LYS A 38 24.78 0.05 -19.60
N TRP A 39 24.12 0.31 -18.48
CA TRP A 39 24.55 -0.18 -17.17
C TRP A 39 24.49 -1.71 -17.07
N ILE A 40 23.39 -2.33 -17.52
CA ILE A 40 23.26 -3.80 -17.55
C ILE A 40 24.35 -4.41 -18.43
N ASP A 41 24.46 -3.93 -19.67
CA ASP A 41 25.37 -4.50 -20.68
C ASP A 41 26.83 -4.39 -20.23
N GLN A 42 27.23 -3.26 -19.63
CA GLN A 42 28.58 -3.08 -19.09
C GLN A 42 28.88 -4.02 -17.91
N ASN A 43 27.96 -4.12 -16.95
CA ASN A 43 28.19 -4.96 -15.76
C ASN A 43 28.29 -6.45 -16.12
N LEU A 44 27.46 -6.92 -17.06
CA LEU A 44 27.48 -8.30 -17.50
C LEU A 44 28.66 -8.60 -18.45
N ALA A 45 29.12 -7.62 -19.23
CA ALA A 45 30.36 -7.77 -20.00
C ALA A 45 31.60 -7.88 -19.11
N GLU A 46 31.66 -7.10 -18.03
CA GLU A 46 32.77 -7.17 -17.07
C GLU A 46 32.71 -8.43 -16.20
N GLN A 47 31.51 -8.81 -15.75
CA GLN A 47 31.28 -9.96 -14.87
C GLN A 47 29.98 -10.68 -15.27
N PRO A 48 30.05 -11.69 -16.16
CA PRO A 48 28.86 -12.38 -16.69
C PRO A 48 27.97 -13.05 -15.65
N THR A 49 28.53 -13.38 -14.47
CA THR A 49 27.81 -14.02 -13.36
C THR A 49 27.33 -13.01 -12.31
N LYS A 50 27.41 -11.71 -12.58
CA LYS A 50 27.05 -10.67 -11.61
C LYS A 50 25.54 -10.53 -11.51
N HIS A 51 25.03 -10.60 -10.28
CA HIS A 51 23.61 -10.36 -10.03
C HIS A 51 23.34 -8.87 -9.90
N LEU A 52 22.33 -8.42 -10.64
CA LEU A 52 21.97 -7.02 -10.73
C LEU A 52 20.62 -6.78 -10.07
N MET A 53 20.52 -5.68 -9.32
CA MET A 53 19.26 -5.16 -8.81
C MET A 53 19.12 -3.74 -9.30
N THR A 54 17.97 -3.42 -9.88
CA THR A 54 17.62 -2.07 -10.32
C THR A 54 16.19 -1.75 -9.91
N SER A 55 15.90 -0.47 -9.70
CA SER A 55 14.57 0.05 -9.41
C SER A 55 14.34 1.24 -10.32
N LEU A 56 13.23 1.20 -11.06
CA LEU A 56 12.79 2.32 -11.89
C LEU A 56 11.61 2.97 -11.19
N LEU A 57 11.73 4.26 -10.89
CA LEU A 57 10.63 5.07 -10.39
C LEU A 57 10.07 5.81 -11.59
N ILE A 58 8.84 5.47 -11.97
CA ILE A 58 8.13 6.09 -13.08
C ILE A 58 7.21 7.19 -12.56
N THR A 59 6.96 8.20 -13.39
CA THR A 59 6.11 9.34 -13.04
C THR A 59 4.93 9.51 -13.98
N GLY A 60 4.76 8.59 -14.94
CA GLY A 60 3.76 8.69 -16.00
C GLY A 60 2.34 8.93 -15.51
N THR A 61 1.93 8.24 -14.46
CA THR A 61 0.59 8.34 -13.88
C THR A 61 0.51 9.31 -12.69
N HIS A 62 1.45 10.24 -12.54
CA HIS A 62 1.32 11.32 -11.56
C HIS A 62 0.48 12.46 -12.16
N GLU A 63 -0.41 13.07 -11.34
CA GLU A 63 -1.17 14.24 -11.77
C GLU A 63 -0.23 15.36 -12.24
N PRO A 64 -0.51 16.10 -13.33
CA PRO A 64 -1.82 16.28 -13.98
C PRO A 64 -2.12 15.34 -15.15
N PHE A 65 -1.41 14.19 -15.26
CA PHE A 65 -1.54 13.25 -16.39
C PHE A 65 -1.31 13.91 -17.76
N PRO A 66 -0.20 14.63 -17.95
CA PRO A 66 0.05 15.34 -19.19
C PRO A 66 0.33 14.35 -20.32
N MET A 67 -0.28 14.57 -21.48
CA MET A 67 0.14 13.87 -22.69
C MET A 67 1.59 14.27 -23.04
N PRO A 68 2.48 13.33 -23.41
CA PRO A 68 3.85 13.66 -23.74
C PRO A 68 3.92 14.63 -24.93
N HIS A 69 4.78 15.65 -24.83
CA HIS A 69 4.92 16.72 -25.82
C HIS A 69 5.20 16.27 -27.27
N ASN A 70 5.69 15.04 -27.46
CA ASN A 70 6.08 14.48 -28.76
C ASN A 70 5.11 13.39 -29.28
N GLN A 71 4.02 13.10 -28.57
CA GLN A 71 3.01 12.17 -29.07
C GLN A 71 2.13 12.86 -30.12
N ARG A 72 1.86 12.14 -31.20
CA ARG A 72 0.92 12.56 -32.23
C ARG A 72 -0.50 12.48 -31.66
N GLU A 73 -1.39 13.39 -32.07
CA GLU A 73 -2.79 13.42 -31.64
C GLU A 73 -3.56 12.10 -31.91
N ASP A 74 -3.04 11.23 -32.79
CA ASP A 74 -3.62 9.92 -33.11
C ASP A 74 -3.39 8.85 -32.03
N GLU A 75 -2.53 9.10 -31.05
CA GLU A 75 -2.34 8.22 -29.87
C GLU A 75 -3.24 8.60 -28.68
N TYR A 76 -3.95 9.73 -28.74
CA TYR A 76 -4.94 10.09 -27.73
C TYR A 76 -6.24 9.32 -27.94
N HIS A 77 -6.63 8.54 -26.95
CA HIS A 77 -7.85 7.75 -26.98
C HIS A 77 -8.95 8.41 -26.14
N TYR A 78 -10.16 8.50 -26.71
CA TYR A 78 -11.36 8.92 -25.99
C TYR A 78 -12.05 7.69 -25.40
N TYR A 79 -11.63 7.26 -24.21
CA TYR A 79 -12.23 6.16 -23.47
C TYR A 79 -13.50 6.59 -22.74
N ILE A 80 -13.52 7.81 -22.18
CA ILE A 80 -14.63 8.35 -21.39
C ILE A 80 -14.74 9.88 -21.56
N TYR A 81 -15.93 10.43 -21.31
CA TYR A 81 -16.19 11.87 -21.40
C TYR A 81 -15.59 12.69 -20.25
N GLU A 82 -15.38 12.10 -19.07
CA GLU A 82 -14.79 12.82 -17.94
C GLU A 82 -13.29 13.03 -18.22
N THR A 83 -12.88 14.29 -18.32
CA THR A 83 -11.55 14.68 -18.83
C THR A 83 -10.41 14.14 -17.97
N ASN A 84 -10.51 14.21 -16.64
CA ASN A 84 -9.43 13.79 -15.75
C ASN A 84 -9.22 12.28 -15.77
N ILE A 85 -10.31 11.50 -15.74
CA ILE A 85 -10.28 10.05 -15.88
C ILE A 85 -9.78 9.69 -17.27
N ASN A 86 -10.22 10.37 -18.33
CA ASN A 86 -9.74 10.09 -19.67
C ASN A 86 -8.23 10.36 -19.82
N ASN A 87 -7.73 11.45 -19.25
CA ASN A 87 -6.30 11.76 -19.24
C ASN A 87 -5.51 10.72 -18.43
N TYR A 88 -6.01 10.31 -17.26
CA TYR A 88 -5.41 9.23 -16.48
C TYR A 88 -5.34 7.91 -17.27
N LEU A 89 -6.40 7.53 -17.99
CA LEU A 89 -6.43 6.33 -18.81
C LEU A 89 -5.43 6.40 -19.98
N ASN A 90 -5.21 7.58 -20.56
CA ASN A 90 -4.18 7.77 -21.57
C ASN A 90 -2.76 7.67 -20.97
N ALA A 91 -2.51 8.27 -19.81
CA ALA A 91 -1.26 8.10 -19.08
C ALA A 91 -1.01 6.63 -18.71
N LEU A 92 -2.05 5.91 -18.27
CA LEU A 92 -1.94 4.48 -17.99
C LEU A 92 -1.57 3.67 -19.24
N HIS A 93 -2.13 4.01 -20.40
CA HIS A 93 -1.80 3.38 -21.68
C HIS A 93 -0.35 3.61 -22.12
N ILE A 94 0.17 4.82 -21.91
CA ILE A 94 1.57 5.14 -22.21
C ILE A 94 2.50 4.41 -21.22
N THR A 95 2.15 4.39 -19.94
CA THR A 95 2.87 3.63 -18.92
C THR A 95 2.90 2.12 -19.25
N ASP A 96 1.81 1.54 -19.75
CA ASP A 96 1.78 0.14 -20.21
C ASP A 96 2.74 -0.10 -21.39
N LYS A 97 2.76 0.81 -22.38
CA LYS A 97 3.75 0.76 -23.48
C LYS A 97 5.18 0.84 -22.96
N PHE A 98 5.46 1.72 -21.99
CA PHE A 98 6.78 1.84 -21.39
C PHE A 98 7.21 0.55 -20.65
N ILE A 99 6.29 -0.07 -19.90
CA ILE A 99 6.54 -1.39 -19.28
C ILE A 99 6.87 -2.42 -20.36
N LYS A 100 6.14 -2.42 -21.49
CA LYS A 100 6.44 -3.30 -22.62
C LYS A 100 7.86 -3.08 -23.16
N GLU A 101 8.31 -1.83 -23.33
CA GLU A 101 9.67 -1.53 -23.79
C GLU A 101 10.75 -2.07 -22.84
N ILE A 102 10.52 -1.99 -21.53
CA ILE A 102 11.40 -2.61 -20.53
C ILE A 102 11.44 -4.13 -20.76
N ILE A 103 10.29 -4.78 -20.83
CA ILE A 103 10.20 -6.24 -21.00
C ILE A 103 10.88 -6.68 -22.31
N ASP A 104 10.62 -6.01 -23.42
CA ASP A 104 11.27 -6.27 -24.72
C ASP A 104 12.80 -6.07 -24.63
N GLY A 105 13.25 -5.07 -23.88
CA GLY A 105 14.67 -4.81 -23.60
C GLY A 105 15.35 -5.96 -22.86
N PHE A 106 14.67 -6.60 -21.91
CA PHE A 106 15.15 -7.81 -21.24
C PHE A 106 15.06 -9.07 -22.13
N ILE A 107 14.03 -9.19 -22.97
CA ILE A 107 13.88 -10.31 -23.91
C ILE A 107 15.02 -10.30 -24.95
N SER A 108 15.28 -9.14 -25.55
CA SER A 108 16.34 -8.98 -26.57
C SER A 108 17.74 -9.25 -26.04
N ARG A 109 17.96 -9.10 -24.72
CA ARG A 109 19.21 -9.44 -24.03
C ARG A 109 19.28 -10.88 -23.54
N HIS A 110 18.25 -11.69 -23.79
CA HIS A 110 18.10 -13.04 -23.25
C HIS A 110 18.06 -13.10 -21.71
N LEU A 111 17.77 -11.98 -21.05
CA LEU A 111 17.71 -11.88 -19.59
C LEU A 111 16.30 -12.13 -19.04
N TYR A 112 15.27 -12.10 -19.89
CA TYR A 112 13.88 -12.23 -19.45
C TYR A 112 13.64 -13.46 -18.58
N ASN A 113 14.21 -14.62 -18.91
CA ASN A 113 14.01 -15.85 -18.12
C ASN A 113 14.92 -15.97 -16.89
N ASP A 114 15.78 -14.99 -16.64
CA ASP A 114 16.67 -14.93 -15.46
C ASP A 114 16.38 -13.70 -14.59
N THR A 115 15.25 -13.03 -14.83
CA THR A 115 14.85 -11.82 -14.12
C THR A 115 13.58 -12.03 -13.31
N LEU A 116 13.65 -11.64 -12.03
CA LEU A 116 12.50 -11.38 -11.18
C LEU A 116 11.99 -9.95 -11.46
N PHE A 117 10.77 -9.84 -11.99
CA PHE A 117 10.10 -8.55 -12.14
C PHE A 117 9.13 -8.32 -10.98
N VAL A 118 9.18 -7.12 -10.40
CA VAL A 118 8.24 -6.64 -9.39
C VAL A 118 7.69 -5.31 -9.86
N ILE A 119 6.39 -5.26 -10.12
CA ILE A 119 5.68 -4.05 -10.57
C ILE A 119 4.66 -3.70 -9.49
N THR A 120 4.73 -2.47 -8.98
CA THR A 120 3.84 -1.97 -7.94
C THR A 120 3.65 -0.46 -8.10
N SER A 121 2.66 0.09 -7.41
CA SER A 121 2.55 1.53 -7.16
C SER A 121 2.97 1.84 -5.71
N ASP A 122 3.37 3.08 -5.46
CA ASP A 122 3.58 3.62 -4.11
C ASP A 122 2.24 3.97 -3.43
N HIS A 123 1.27 4.42 -4.22
CA HIS A 123 -0.09 4.70 -3.79
C HIS A 123 -1.12 4.59 -4.94
N GLY A 124 -2.41 4.64 -4.62
CA GLY A 124 -3.50 4.69 -5.61
C GLY A 124 -3.84 6.12 -6.05
N TYR A 125 -5.04 6.35 -6.57
CA TYR A 125 -5.54 7.70 -6.92
C TYR A 125 -7.06 7.76 -6.78
N VAL A 126 -7.59 8.90 -6.33
CA VAL A 126 -9.03 9.11 -6.08
C VAL A 126 -9.60 10.03 -7.16
N PHE A 127 -10.70 9.60 -7.79
CA PHE A 127 -11.37 10.34 -8.87
C PHE A 127 -12.75 10.81 -8.42
N ASN A 128 -12.80 11.81 -7.52
CA ASN A 128 -14.04 12.31 -6.95
C ASN A 128 -14.94 11.20 -6.40
N ASP A 129 -14.31 10.22 -5.75
CA ASP A 129 -15.01 9.07 -5.21
C ASP A 129 -16.06 9.54 -4.20
N HIS A 130 -17.25 8.94 -4.30
CA HIS A 130 -18.38 9.24 -3.40
C HIS A 130 -18.90 10.68 -3.46
N GLY A 131 -18.60 11.43 -4.53
CA GLY A 131 -19.03 12.82 -4.68
C GLY A 131 -18.43 13.76 -3.63
N ARG A 132 -17.30 13.36 -3.02
CA ARG A 132 -16.63 14.13 -1.95
C ARG A 132 -15.78 15.30 -2.48
N GLU A 133 -15.75 15.53 -3.79
CA GLU A 133 -14.87 16.50 -4.48
C GLU A 133 -13.39 16.33 -4.12
N ILE A 134 -12.99 15.09 -3.75
CA ILE A 134 -11.60 14.75 -3.45
C ILE A 134 -10.95 14.28 -4.75
N LEU A 135 -9.91 14.99 -5.17
CA LEU A 135 -9.02 14.59 -6.25
C LEU A 135 -7.64 14.32 -5.67
N GLY A 136 -7.06 13.17 -6.04
CA GLY A 136 -5.73 12.77 -5.61
C GLY A 136 -5.65 12.20 -4.19
N LEU A 137 -4.46 12.28 -3.59
CA LEU A 137 -4.10 11.53 -2.37
C LEU A 137 -4.05 12.35 -1.09
N LEU A 138 -4.27 13.65 -1.19
CA LEU A 138 -4.19 14.53 -0.03
C LEU A 138 -5.37 14.25 0.89
N SER A 139 -5.07 13.85 2.13
CA SER A 139 -6.06 13.69 3.19
C SER A 139 -7.23 12.78 2.82
N THR A 140 -6.95 11.65 2.19
CA THR A 140 -7.95 10.62 1.91
C THR A 140 -7.56 9.30 2.57
N PRO A 141 -8.47 8.65 3.31
CA PRO A 141 -8.22 7.33 3.85
C PRO A 141 -8.75 6.22 2.94
N LEU A 142 -9.30 6.53 1.76
CA LEU A 142 -10.05 5.59 0.91
C LEU A 142 -9.19 4.45 0.33
N GLU A 143 -9.79 3.30 0.07
CA GLU A 143 -9.13 2.16 -0.57
C GLU A 143 -8.59 2.51 -1.95
N SER A 144 -9.27 3.38 -2.71
CA SER A 144 -8.77 3.86 -4.00
C SER A 144 -7.44 4.60 -3.92
N ALA A 145 -7.10 5.18 -2.76
CA ALA A 145 -5.81 5.80 -2.50
C ALA A 145 -4.75 4.82 -1.94
N LEU A 146 -5.17 3.71 -1.33
CA LEU A 146 -4.31 2.80 -0.56
C LEU A 146 -4.06 1.46 -1.25
N SER A 147 -4.97 1.03 -2.11
CA SER A 147 -4.92 -0.24 -2.83
C SER A 147 -4.15 -0.06 -4.12
N VAL A 148 -3.05 -0.79 -4.26
CA VAL A 148 -2.11 -0.69 -5.39
C VAL A 148 -1.95 -2.05 -6.06
N PRO A 149 -1.63 -2.09 -7.37
CA PRO A 149 -1.22 -3.33 -8.00
C PRO A 149 0.07 -3.85 -7.36
N LEU A 150 0.20 -5.17 -7.25
CA LEU A 150 1.46 -5.85 -6.96
C LEU A 150 1.56 -7.07 -7.86
N ILE A 151 2.42 -6.98 -8.88
CA ILE A 151 2.68 -8.07 -9.83
C ILE A 151 4.10 -8.54 -9.60
N LEU A 152 4.24 -9.84 -9.34
CA LEU A 152 5.53 -10.51 -9.24
C LEU A 152 5.61 -11.56 -10.36
N ARG A 153 6.62 -11.44 -11.21
CA ARG A 153 6.88 -12.41 -12.28
C ARG A 153 8.26 -13.03 -12.12
N ASN A 154 8.28 -14.35 -12.00
CA ASN A 154 9.48 -15.18 -12.04
C ASN A 154 9.13 -16.45 -12.83
N PRO A 155 9.97 -16.90 -13.77
CA PRO A 155 9.65 -18.03 -14.65
C PRO A 155 9.58 -19.38 -13.92
N HIS A 156 10.10 -19.46 -12.69
CA HIS A 156 10.09 -20.66 -11.85
C HIS A 156 8.95 -20.67 -10.83
N LEU A 157 8.13 -19.61 -10.79
CA LEU A 157 6.94 -19.56 -9.93
C LEU A 157 5.69 -19.86 -10.74
N GLU A 158 4.78 -20.62 -10.13
CA GLU A 158 3.45 -20.86 -10.68
C GLU A 158 2.65 -19.54 -10.72
N ALA A 159 2.03 -19.26 -11.87
CA ALA A 159 1.14 -18.13 -12.01
C ALA A 159 -0.12 -18.35 -11.15
N LYS A 160 -0.34 -17.46 -10.18
CA LYS A 160 -1.51 -17.49 -9.30
C LYS A 160 -1.94 -16.10 -8.89
N GLN A 161 -3.24 -15.91 -8.76
CA GLN A 161 -3.79 -14.75 -8.07
C GLN A 161 -3.81 -15.04 -6.57
N LEU A 162 -3.23 -14.14 -5.78
CA LEU A 162 -3.27 -14.21 -4.33
C LEU A 162 -4.33 -13.24 -3.80
N ASN A 163 -5.26 -13.77 -3.02
CA ASN A 163 -6.25 -12.97 -2.30
C ASN A 163 -5.85 -12.89 -0.82
N GLY A 164 -5.78 -11.68 -0.27
CA GLY A 164 -5.38 -11.48 1.12
C GLY A 164 -5.00 -10.03 1.41
N GLN A 165 -4.64 -9.76 2.67
CA GLN A 165 -4.13 -8.46 3.09
C GLN A 165 -2.61 -8.44 2.93
N PHE A 166 -2.18 -7.75 1.87
CA PHE A 166 -0.76 -7.49 1.60
C PHE A 166 -0.46 -6.01 1.69
N THR A 167 0.80 -5.69 1.94
CA THR A 167 1.31 -4.32 2.04
C THR A 167 2.61 -4.19 1.25
N SER A 168 3.05 -2.97 0.97
CA SER A 168 4.38 -2.72 0.38
C SER A 168 5.52 -3.28 1.24
N MET A 169 5.32 -3.38 2.57
CA MET A 169 6.25 -4.05 3.48
C MET A 169 6.38 -5.54 3.19
N ASP A 170 5.52 -6.18 2.41
CA ASP A 170 5.67 -7.61 2.10
C ASP A 170 6.58 -7.86 0.90
N ILE A 171 6.93 -6.82 0.13
CA ILE A 171 7.71 -6.93 -1.10
C ILE A 171 9.14 -7.41 -0.81
N LEU A 172 9.84 -6.76 0.11
CA LEU A 172 11.21 -7.13 0.46
C LEU A 172 11.35 -8.59 0.93
N PRO A 173 10.58 -9.09 1.91
CA PRO A 173 10.70 -10.47 2.36
C PRO A 173 10.29 -11.47 1.26
N THR A 174 9.38 -11.09 0.38
CA THR A 174 9.02 -11.88 -0.81
C THR A 174 10.19 -12.02 -1.77
N ILE A 175 10.84 -10.91 -2.14
CA ILE A 175 12.03 -10.93 -3.01
C ILE A 175 13.13 -11.80 -2.40
N MET A 176 13.38 -11.62 -1.09
CA MET A 176 14.40 -12.40 -0.38
C MET A 176 14.10 -13.90 -0.40
N ASP A 177 12.84 -14.31 -0.25
CA ASP A 177 12.47 -15.72 -0.36
C ASP A 177 12.66 -16.28 -1.76
N VAL A 178 12.31 -15.52 -2.80
CA VAL A 178 12.57 -15.93 -4.18
C VAL A 178 14.06 -16.18 -4.37
N LEU A 179 14.91 -15.20 -3.99
CA LEU A 179 16.37 -15.31 -4.10
C LEU A 179 16.93 -16.50 -3.31
N LEU A 180 16.44 -16.72 -2.09
CA LEU A 180 16.85 -17.86 -1.25
C LEU A 180 16.38 -19.22 -1.79
N SER A 181 15.21 -19.26 -2.44
CA SER A 181 14.66 -20.49 -3.01
C SER A 181 15.44 -20.94 -4.25
N SER A 182 15.86 -19.99 -5.10
CA SER A 182 16.73 -20.25 -6.26
C SER A 182 18.08 -20.85 -5.86
N ILE A 183 18.57 -20.59 -4.64
CA ILE A 183 19.82 -21.17 -4.12
C ILE A 183 19.67 -22.67 -3.81
N LYS A 184 18.46 -23.14 -3.47
CA LYS A 184 18.25 -24.50 -2.97
C LYS A 184 17.95 -25.53 -4.06
N SER A 185 17.61 -25.09 -5.28
CA SER A 185 17.19 -25.98 -6.36
C SER A 185 18.33 -26.60 -7.17
N ASP A 186 19.58 -26.14 -7.00
CA ASP A 186 20.73 -26.71 -7.73
C ASP A 186 21.48 -27.74 -6.87
N GLU A 187 21.55 -28.98 -7.35
CA GLU A 187 22.46 -30.05 -6.86
C GLU A 187 23.95 -29.75 -7.19
N HIS A 188 24.26 -28.55 -7.68
CA HIS A 188 25.62 -28.07 -7.92
C HIS A 188 26.00 -26.96 -6.92
N PRO A 189 27.08 -27.12 -6.14
CA PRO A 189 27.45 -26.24 -5.02
C PRO A 189 28.03 -24.87 -5.44
N THR A 190 27.74 -24.39 -6.66
CA THR A 190 28.35 -23.16 -7.20
C THR A 190 27.42 -21.96 -7.32
N ASN A 191 26.11 -22.10 -7.08
CA ASN A 191 25.21 -20.94 -7.07
C ASN A 191 25.18 -20.26 -5.70
N GLN A 192 26.30 -19.58 -5.38
CA GLN A 192 26.33 -18.50 -4.41
C GLN A 192 25.51 -17.31 -4.96
N LEU A 193 24.17 -17.44 -5.09
CA LEU A 193 23.36 -16.31 -5.57
C LEU A 193 23.47 -15.09 -4.64
N LEU A 194 23.97 -15.29 -3.43
CA LEU A 194 24.37 -14.27 -2.50
C LEU A 194 25.70 -14.69 -1.87
N SER A 195 26.75 -13.86 -2.00
CA SER A 195 27.93 -13.94 -1.12
C SER A 195 27.57 -13.59 0.34
N VAL A 196 26.34 -13.13 0.56
CA VAL A 196 25.74 -12.84 1.86
C VAL A 196 25.40 -14.17 2.55
N PRO A 197 26.00 -14.46 3.72
CA PRO A 197 25.65 -15.64 4.50
C PRO A 197 24.14 -15.70 4.77
N SER A 198 23.53 -16.88 4.63
CA SER A 198 22.09 -17.10 4.92
C SER A 198 21.65 -16.52 6.27
N HIS A 199 22.54 -16.54 7.27
CA HIS A 199 22.32 -15.92 8.58
C HIS A 199 22.13 -14.39 8.54
N GLN A 200 22.82 -13.66 7.66
CA GLN A 200 22.64 -12.21 7.51
C GLN A 200 21.27 -11.87 6.90
N LEU A 201 20.81 -12.65 5.93
CA LEU A 201 19.48 -12.51 5.33
C LEU A 201 18.39 -12.83 6.35
N GLN A 202 18.55 -13.91 7.10
CA GLN A 202 17.66 -14.26 8.20
C GLN A 202 17.63 -13.17 9.29
N SER A 203 18.77 -12.55 9.59
CA SER A 203 18.85 -11.41 10.51
C SER A 203 18.02 -10.21 10.00
N ILE A 204 18.11 -9.86 8.71
CA ILE A 204 17.29 -8.79 8.12
C ILE A 204 15.81 -9.14 8.23
N LEU A 205 15.43 -10.35 7.80
CA LEU A 205 14.06 -10.84 7.83
C LEU A 205 13.47 -10.88 9.24
N SER A 206 14.27 -11.22 10.25
CA SER A 206 13.82 -11.27 11.66
C SER A 206 13.43 -9.91 12.24
N ARG A 207 13.89 -8.81 11.62
CA ARG A 207 13.63 -7.43 12.07
C ARG A 207 12.61 -6.71 11.20
N TYR A 208 12.18 -7.34 10.11
CA TYR A 208 11.29 -6.71 9.15
C TYR A 208 9.84 -7.08 9.47
N GLU A 209 8.96 -6.07 9.51
CA GLU A 209 7.55 -6.24 9.90
C GLU A 209 6.72 -6.94 8.81
N GLY A 210 7.23 -6.93 7.58
CA GLY A 210 6.62 -7.59 6.44
C GLY A 210 6.68 -9.10 6.49
N THR A 211 5.69 -9.73 5.87
CA THR A 211 5.64 -11.18 5.68
C THR A 211 5.63 -11.49 4.19
N SER A 212 6.55 -12.35 3.75
CA SER A 212 6.60 -12.81 2.37
C SER A 212 5.26 -13.41 1.92
N VAL A 213 4.79 -13.01 0.74
CA VAL A 213 3.52 -13.50 0.15
C VAL A 213 3.62 -14.95 -0.33
N LEU A 214 4.84 -15.49 -0.41
CA LEU A 214 5.11 -16.88 -0.80
C LEU A 214 5.07 -17.83 0.39
N ARG A 215 5.19 -17.33 1.63
CA ARG A 215 5.12 -18.15 2.83
C ARG A 215 3.66 -18.44 3.16
N MET A 216 3.38 -19.71 3.45
CA MET A 216 2.08 -20.06 4.02
C MET A 216 1.96 -19.43 5.42
N PRO A 217 0.85 -18.77 5.74
CA PRO A 217 0.58 -18.32 7.09
C PRO A 217 0.62 -19.52 8.04
N ILE A 218 1.31 -19.40 9.16
CA ILE A 218 1.23 -20.42 10.22
C ILE A 218 -0.17 -20.31 10.81
N ALA A 219 -0.90 -21.42 10.90
CA ALA A 219 -2.32 -21.47 11.33
C ALA A 219 -2.60 -20.87 12.73
N GLN A 220 -1.54 -20.55 13.49
CA GLN A 220 -1.59 -20.01 14.86
C GLN A 220 -1.14 -18.54 14.94
N GLN A 221 -0.77 -17.90 13.82
CA GLN A 221 -0.38 -16.49 13.86
C GLN A 221 -1.59 -15.60 14.15
N PRO A 222 -1.44 -14.60 15.02
CA PRO A 222 -2.50 -13.62 15.25
C PRO A 222 -2.80 -12.88 13.94
N ALA A 223 -4.07 -12.52 13.76
CA ALA A 223 -4.48 -11.79 12.59
C ALA A 223 -3.71 -10.45 12.50
N ARG A 224 -3.12 -10.20 11.32
CA ARG A 224 -2.26 -9.04 11.08
C ARG A 224 -3.09 -7.75 11.10
N HIS A 225 -2.64 -6.78 11.89
CA HIS A 225 -3.15 -5.43 11.84
C HIS A 225 -2.14 -4.56 11.10
N THR A 226 -2.62 -3.72 10.19
CA THR A 226 -1.78 -2.74 9.50
C THR A 226 -2.23 -1.34 9.90
N PHE A 227 -1.26 -0.50 10.23
CA PHE A 227 -1.46 0.89 10.61
C PHE A 227 -0.89 1.78 9.50
N GLN A 228 -1.68 2.73 9.04
CA GLN A 228 -1.29 3.65 7.97
C GLN A 228 -1.67 5.07 8.38
N LEU A 229 -0.85 6.04 7.96
CA LEU A 229 -1.12 7.46 8.10
C LEU A 229 -1.36 8.03 6.71
N SER A 230 -2.48 8.70 6.46
CA SER A 230 -2.76 9.29 5.15
C SER A 230 -1.88 10.51 4.91
N ASN A 231 -1.35 10.68 3.70
CA ASN A 231 -0.50 11.81 3.29
C ASN A 231 -1.17 13.18 3.56
N PRO A 232 -0.50 14.17 4.21
CA PRO A 232 0.90 14.21 4.68
C PRO A 232 1.18 13.66 6.09
N GLY A 233 0.38 12.71 6.56
CA GLY A 233 0.63 11.90 7.76
C GLY A 233 -0.14 12.35 9.00
N ASN A 234 -0.96 13.40 8.89
CA ASN A 234 -1.66 14.01 10.04
C ASN A 234 -3.18 14.11 9.89
N SER A 235 -3.76 13.73 8.74
CA SER A 235 -5.19 13.87 8.48
C SER A 235 -5.98 12.63 8.89
N TYR A 236 -5.47 11.43 8.60
CA TYR A 236 -6.11 10.17 8.99
C TYR A 236 -5.15 9.15 9.58
N ILE A 237 -5.65 8.43 10.60
CA ILE A 237 -5.11 7.14 11.03
C ILE A 237 -6.00 6.05 10.44
N VAL A 238 -5.41 5.09 9.75
CA VAL A 238 -6.11 3.96 9.16
C VAL A 238 -5.62 2.68 9.79
N VAL A 239 -6.54 1.90 10.36
CA VAL A 239 -6.28 0.58 10.92
C VAL A 239 -7.02 -0.43 10.07
N LYS A 240 -6.30 -1.43 9.54
CA LYS A 240 -6.91 -2.53 8.76
C LYS A 240 -6.55 -3.89 9.32
N GLN A 241 -7.56 -4.74 9.42
CA GLN A 241 -7.46 -6.18 9.54
C GLN A 241 -8.49 -6.75 8.58
N TYR A 242 -8.09 -7.06 7.36
CA TYR A 242 -9.02 -7.43 6.29
C TYR A 242 -9.99 -8.54 6.76
N PRO A 243 -11.29 -8.41 6.48
CA PRO A 243 -11.95 -7.39 5.65
C PRO A 243 -12.33 -6.09 6.39
N ARG A 244 -11.85 -5.86 7.61
CA ARG A 244 -12.24 -4.75 8.47
C ARG A 244 -11.30 -3.55 8.31
N LYS A 245 -11.87 -2.35 8.24
CA LYS A 245 -11.13 -1.10 8.17
C LYS A 245 -11.77 -0.06 9.08
N LEU A 246 -10.94 0.55 9.93
CA LEU A 246 -11.31 1.69 10.75
C LEU A 246 -10.46 2.88 10.33
N THR A 247 -11.08 4.03 10.15
CA THR A 247 -10.39 5.28 9.87
C THR A 247 -10.71 6.27 10.97
N TYR A 248 -9.71 7.06 11.35
CA TYR A 248 -9.86 8.17 12.29
C TYR A 248 -9.41 9.45 11.59
N ASP A 249 -10.36 10.34 11.35
CA ASP A 249 -10.15 11.71 10.86
C ASP A 249 -9.70 12.60 12.01
N VAL A 250 -8.43 12.97 12.00
CA VAL A 250 -7.80 13.79 13.04
C VAL A 250 -8.34 15.22 13.02
N ALA A 251 -8.66 15.76 11.84
CA ALA A 251 -9.07 17.14 11.66
C ALA A 251 -10.51 17.37 12.14
N ASN A 252 -11.41 16.44 11.81
CA ASN A 252 -12.83 16.53 12.19
C ASN A 252 -13.18 15.78 13.47
N ASP A 253 -12.20 15.07 14.04
CA ASP A 253 -12.36 14.22 15.21
C ASP A 253 -13.41 13.10 15.04
N GLN A 254 -13.46 12.49 13.84
CA GLN A 254 -14.47 11.50 13.45
C GLN A 254 -13.87 10.10 13.24
N VAL A 255 -14.65 9.07 13.55
CA VAL A 255 -14.27 7.66 13.34
C VAL A 255 -15.25 7.02 12.37
N HIS A 256 -14.72 6.32 11.37
CA HIS A 256 -15.51 5.55 10.40
C HIS A 256 -15.11 4.07 10.43
N LEU A 257 -16.07 3.20 10.11
CA LEU A 257 -15.87 1.75 10.11
C LEU A 257 -16.48 1.12 8.86
N TYR A 258 -15.67 0.33 8.14
CA TYR A 258 -16.05 -0.32 6.89
C TYR A 258 -15.74 -1.81 6.90
N HIS A 259 -16.50 -2.57 6.12
CA HIS A 259 -16.26 -3.99 5.85
C HIS A 259 -15.97 -4.22 4.36
N LEU A 260 -14.70 -4.14 3.99
CA LEU A 260 -14.18 -4.17 2.60
C LEU A 260 -14.57 -5.43 1.81
N GLY A 261 -14.91 -6.54 2.48
CA GLY A 261 -15.37 -7.75 1.81
C GLY A 261 -16.80 -7.67 1.24
N TYR A 262 -17.65 -6.81 1.80
CA TYR A 262 -19.03 -6.59 1.34
C TYR A 262 -19.26 -5.18 0.81
N ASP A 263 -18.45 -4.22 1.28
CA ASP A 263 -18.42 -2.82 0.87
C ASP A 263 -16.99 -2.42 0.47
N PRO A 264 -16.46 -2.94 -0.65
CA PRO A 264 -15.11 -2.64 -1.12
C PRO A 264 -14.94 -1.18 -1.55
N LEU A 265 -16.05 -0.48 -1.82
CA LEU A 265 -16.10 0.92 -2.18
C LEU A 265 -16.38 1.83 -0.98
N GLU A 266 -16.45 1.31 0.26
CA GLU A 266 -16.60 2.14 1.46
C GLU A 266 -17.81 3.10 1.42
N LEU A 267 -18.92 2.66 0.83
CA LEU A 267 -20.15 3.43 0.69
C LEU A 267 -20.96 3.48 1.99
N VAL A 268 -20.72 2.53 2.91
CA VAL A 268 -21.53 2.33 4.12
C VAL A 268 -20.64 2.40 5.36
N ASP A 269 -20.60 3.58 5.98
CA ASP A 269 -19.98 3.73 7.30
C ASP A 269 -20.86 3.11 8.40
N LEU A 270 -20.39 2.01 8.97
CA LEU A 270 -21.10 1.21 9.97
C LEU A 270 -21.27 1.94 11.31
N ILE A 271 -20.52 3.01 11.60
CA ILE A 271 -20.67 3.82 12.82
C ILE A 271 -21.67 4.95 12.64
N ALA A 272 -21.68 5.59 11.46
CA ALA A 272 -22.63 6.66 11.13
C ALA A 272 -24.01 6.11 10.76
N PHE A 273 -24.10 4.83 10.38
CA PHE A 273 -25.35 4.18 10.00
C PHE A 273 -26.40 4.23 11.11
N ASP A 274 -27.59 4.76 10.81
CA ASP A 274 -28.70 4.76 11.76
C ASP A 274 -29.32 3.37 11.90
N HIS A 275 -28.93 2.65 12.95
CA HIS A 275 -29.46 1.33 13.28
C HIS A 275 -30.92 1.35 13.79
N ALA A 276 -31.66 2.45 13.66
CA ALA A 276 -33.06 2.56 14.10
C ALA A 276 -34.11 2.11 13.08
N ILE A 277 -33.74 1.81 11.82
CA ILE A 277 -34.73 1.50 10.77
C ILE A 277 -34.49 0.11 10.18
N THR A 278 -35.41 -0.82 10.41
CA THR A 278 -35.41 -2.22 9.92
C THR A 278 -35.67 -2.37 8.42
N ALA A 279 -35.67 -1.28 7.63
CA ALA A 279 -36.07 -1.29 6.23
C ALA A 279 -35.01 -0.75 5.25
N SER A 280 -33.88 -0.21 5.73
CA SER A 280 -32.92 0.50 4.88
C SER A 280 -31.46 0.16 5.18
N HIS A 281 -31.16 -1.08 5.57
CA HIS A 281 -29.79 -1.56 5.69
C HIS A 281 -29.41 -2.43 4.49
N PRO A 282 -28.14 -2.45 4.08
CA PRO A 282 -27.69 -3.42 3.09
C PRO A 282 -28.01 -4.85 3.56
N PRO A 283 -28.43 -5.74 2.64
CA PRO A 283 -28.87 -7.10 2.99
C PRO A 283 -27.77 -7.95 3.62
N TRP A 284 -26.50 -7.56 3.45
CA TRP A 284 -25.33 -8.21 4.06
C TRP A 284 -25.06 -7.78 5.51
N VAL A 285 -25.80 -6.82 6.07
CA VAL A 285 -25.65 -6.38 7.48
C VAL A 285 -26.66 -7.13 8.37
N GLY A 286 -26.16 -8.02 9.22
CA GLY A 286 -26.98 -8.69 10.25
C GLY A 286 -27.03 -7.86 11.54
N ILE A 287 -28.21 -7.36 11.91
CA ILE A 287 -28.34 -6.46 13.06
C ILE A 287 -28.48 -7.26 14.36
N ILE A 288 -27.37 -7.41 15.08
CA ILE A 288 -27.33 -7.56 16.55
C ILE A 288 -26.36 -6.49 17.05
N CYS A 289 -26.89 -5.31 17.38
CA CYS A 289 -26.08 -4.16 17.76
C CYS A 289 -26.51 -3.61 19.12
N ASP A 290 -25.57 -3.50 20.05
CA ASP A 290 -25.78 -2.76 21.28
C ASP A 290 -25.49 -1.27 21.06
N LYS A 291 -26.55 -0.46 20.91
CA LYS A 291 -26.46 1.00 20.79
C LYS A 291 -25.77 1.68 21.98
N SER A 292 -25.59 0.99 23.11
CA SER A 292 -24.86 1.50 24.27
C SER A 292 -23.35 1.63 23.98
N ARG A 293 -22.78 0.72 23.18
CA ARG A 293 -21.33 0.71 22.87
C ARG A 293 -20.94 1.86 21.93
N ILE A 294 -21.72 2.09 20.88
CA ILE A 294 -21.52 3.24 19.98
C ILE A 294 -21.63 4.55 20.76
N ARG A 295 -22.63 4.66 21.65
CA ARG A 295 -22.78 5.83 22.53
C ARG A 295 -21.63 5.98 23.52
N LYS A 296 -21.11 4.87 24.06
CA LYS A 296 -19.94 4.84 24.93
C LYS A 296 -18.69 5.34 24.20
N TRP A 297 -18.45 4.93 22.95
CA TRP A 297 -17.35 5.46 22.14
C TRP A 297 -17.48 6.95 21.92
N LYS A 298 -18.64 7.41 21.45
CA LYS A 298 -18.92 8.85 21.29
C LYS A 298 -18.69 9.62 22.60
N GLY A 299 -19.13 9.07 23.73
CA GLY A 299 -18.94 9.67 25.05
C GLY A 299 -17.49 9.69 25.55
N LEU A 300 -16.74 8.59 25.43
CA LEU A 300 -15.31 8.54 25.77
C LEU A 300 -14.50 9.50 24.90
N TRP A 301 -14.90 9.64 23.64
CA TRP A 301 -14.26 10.50 22.67
C TRP A 301 -14.50 11.99 22.93
N GLN A 302 -15.74 12.36 23.32
CA GLN A 302 -16.16 13.75 23.53
C GLN A 302 -15.77 14.32 24.91
N ASN A 303 -15.60 13.48 25.94
CA ASN A 303 -15.46 13.94 27.33
C ASN A 303 -14.02 14.07 27.87
N GLU A 304 -12.96 13.86 27.07
CA GLU A 304 -11.58 14.05 27.54
C GLU A 304 -11.17 15.54 27.53
N LYS A 305 -11.52 16.27 28.59
CA LYS A 305 -10.60 17.33 29.09
C LYS A 305 -9.33 16.62 29.55
N VAL A 306 -8.22 16.89 28.88
CA VAL A 306 -6.90 16.30 29.16
C VAL A 306 -6.53 16.55 30.62
N ASN A 307 -6.74 15.56 31.49
CA ASN A 307 -6.13 15.54 32.82
C ASN A 307 -4.76 14.89 32.68
N THR A 308 -3.72 15.72 32.63
CA THR A 308 -2.31 15.36 32.44
C THR A 308 -1.68 14.54 33.58
N ALA A 309 -2.47 14.01 34.51
CA ALA A 309 -1.97 13.36 35.73
C ALA A 309 -1.87 11.82 35.66
N THR A 310 -2.43 11.16 34.65
CA THR A 310 -2.46 9.68 34.54
C THR A 310 -1.62 9.19 33.36
N GLN A 311 -0.31 9.45 33.40
CA GLN A 311 0.66 8.89 32.44
C GLN A 311 1.46 7.70 32.98
N HIS A 312 1.15 7.19 34.18
CA HIS A 312 1.86 6.05 34.74
C HIS A 312 0.89 4.91 35.09
N ASN A 313 1.23 3.71 34.60
CA ASN A 313 0.60 2.40 34.79
C ASN A 313 -0.49 2.02 33.78
N LEU A 314 -0.09 1.83 32.51
CA LEU A 314 -0.69 0.80 31.68
C LEU A 314 0.28 -0.39 31.64
N LEU A 315 0.25 -1.20 32.72
CA LEU A 315 0.71 -2.57 32.64
C LEU A 315 -0.28 -3.29 31.72
N PHE A 316 0.21 -3.85 30.61
CA PHE A 316 -0.52 -4.85 29.84
C PHE A 316 -0.68 -6.07 30.74
N GLU A 317 -1.72 -6.08 31.58
CA GLU A 317 -2.19 -7.32 32.18
C GLU A 317 -2.61 -8.22 31.01
N ASN A 318 -1.89 -9.33 30.86
CA ASN A 318 -2.24 -10.46 30.02
C ASN A 318 -3.66 -10.93 30.39
N LYS A 319 -4.69 -10.26 29.89
CA LYS A 319 -6.01 -10.86 29.76
C LYS A 319 -5.87 -11.86 28.65
N THR A 320 -5.81 -13.11 29.08
CA THR A 320 -5.94 -14.33 28.28
C THR A 320 -6.81 -14.03 27.06
N LEU A 321 -6.20 -14.11 25.88
CA LEU A 321 -6.91 -14.19 24.61
C LEU A 321 -8.01 -15.23 24.81
N LEU A 322 -9.26 -14.77 24.94
CA LEU A 322 -10.41 -15.65 24.98
C LEU A 322 -10.30 -16.50 23.73
N SER A 323 -10.13 -17.80 23.94
CA SER A 323 -10.24 -18.80 22.91
C SER A 323 -11.52 -18.51 22.13
N ILE A 324 -11.37 -18.04 20.90
CA ILE A 324 -12.46 -18.01 19.94
C ILE A 324 -12.77 -19.49 19.72
N GLU A 325 -13.80 -19.97 20.41
CA GLU A 325 -14.33 -21.31 20.21
C GLU A 325 -14.65 -21.45 18.72
N LYS A 326 -14.22 -22.57 18.16
CA LYS A 326 -14.68 -23.02 16.84
C LYS A 326 -16.19 -23.27 16.90
N SER A 327 -16.97 -22.24 16.61
CA SER A 327 -18.38 -22.33 16.22
C SER A 327 -18.64 -21.12 15.31
N ASP A 328 -19.06 -21.21 14.06
CA ASP A 328 -19.63 -22.31 13.31
C ASP A 328 -19.29 -22.08 11.84
N ALA A 329 -19.02 -23.18 11.13
CA ALA A 329 -19.28 -23.18 9.72
C ALA A 329 -20.81 -23.06 9.53
N ILE A 330 -21.23 -22.17 8.61
CA ILE A 330 -22.56 -22.11 7.97
C ILE A 330 -23.56 -21.11 8.61
N ASN A 331 -23.40 -19.82 8.28
CA ASN A 331 -24.35 -19.08 7.43
C ASN A 331 -23.70 -17.77 6.92
N ASN A 332 -22.90 -17.88 5.85
CA ASN A 332 -21.90 -16.89 5.42
C ASN A 332 -22.44 -15.69 4.61
N SER A 333 -23.68 -15.26 4.85
CA SER A 333 -24.34 -14.21 4.05
C SER A 333 -24.48 -12.87 4.77
N SER A 334 -24.04 -12.75 6.04
CA SER A 334 -24.23 -11.53 6.82
C SER A 334 -23.09 -11.25 7.81
N VAL A 335 -22.68 -9.98 7.92
CA VAL A 335 -21.76 -9.49 8.94
C VAL A 335 -22.52 -9.27 10.26
N HIS A 336 -22.06 -9.88 11.35
CA HIS A 336 -22.55 -9.54 12.69
C HIS A 336 -21.88 -8.25 13.17
N LEU A 337 -22.67 -7.18 13.33
CA LEU A 337 -22.14 -5.88 13.74
C LEU A 337 -21.44 -5.92 15.11
N ARG A 338 -21.85 -6.82 16.02
CA ARG A 338 -21.17 -7.05 17.30
C ARG A 338 -19.68 -7.38 17.13
N ASP A 339 -19.34 -8.30 16.24
CA ASP A 339 -17.97 -8.78 16.04
C ASP A 339 -17.07 -7.69 15.42
N MET A 340 -17.66 -6.87 14.54
CA MET A 340 -17.01 -5.68 13.99
C MET A 340 -16.71 -4.66 15.07
N LEU A 341 -17.64 -4.44 16.00
CA LEU A 341 -17.47 -3.51 17.11
C LEU A 341 -16.47 -4.04 18.17
N ASP A 342 -16.43 -5.35 18.42
CA ASP A 342 -15.44 -5.99 19.30
C ASP A 342 -14.01 -5.83 18.75
N TRP A 343 -13.84 -5.98 17.44
CA TRP A 343 -12.56 -5.70 16.80
C TRP A 343 -12.21 -4.21 16.85
N ALA A 344 -13.17 -3.34 16.53
CA ALA A 344 -12.96 -1.91 16.54
C ALA A 344 -12.65 -1.36 17.95
N ASP A 345 -13.13 -1.96 19.04
CA ASP A 345 -12.68 -1.64 20.41
C ASP A 345 -11.15 -1.75 20.57
N GLN A 346 -10.54 -2.80 19.99
CA GLN A 346 -9.09 -3.01 20.08
C GLN A 346 -8.32 -2.02 19.21
N ALA A 347 -8.81 -1.76 17.99
CA ALA A 347 -8.22 -0.78 17.08
C ALA A 347 -8.36 0.66 17.61
N PHE A 348 -9.48 0.96 18.26
CA PHE A 348 -9.81 2.27 18.82
C PHE A 348 -8.84 2.67 19.93
N GLU A 349 -8.45 1.77 20.82
CA GLU A 349 -7.47 2.10 21.86
C GLU A 349 -6.11 2.48 21.27
N VAL A 350 -5.67 1.83 20.19
CA VAL A 350 -4.43 2.20 19.49
C VAL A 350 -4.55 3.59 18.85
N ALA A 351 -5.65 3.85 18.14
CA ALA A 351 -5.92 5.16 17.54
C ALA A 351 -6.05 6.27 18.59
N ARG A 352 -6.69 5.99 19.73
CA ARG A 352 -6.87 6.91 20.86
C ARG A 352 -5.54 7.27 21.53
N LEU A 353 -4.68 6.28 21.81
CA LEU A 353 -3.34 6.52 22.36
C LEU A 353 -2.49 7.37 21.40
N TRP A 354 -2.58 7.10 20.09
CA TRP A 354 -1.88 7.90 19.07
C TRP A 354 -2.41 9.33 18.97
N LYS A 355 -3.75 9.54 18.99
CA LYS A 355 -4.37 10.87 19.06
C LYS A 355 -3.78 11.70 20.19
N ASN A 356 -3.68 11.12 21.39
CA ASN A 356 -3.15 11.81 22.55
C ASN A 356 -1.66 12.13 22.39
N LEU A 357 -0.87 11.23 21.81
CA LEU A 357 0.55 11.47 21.49
C LEU A 357 0.73 12.59 20.44
N VAL A 358 -0.07 12.59 19.37
CA VAL A 358 -0.02 13.59 18.29
C VAL A 358 -0.45 14.96 18.82
N LYS A 359 -1.56 15.08 19.55
CA LYS A 359 -2.00 16.36 20.16
C LYS A 359 -0.98 16.93 21.15
N GLN A 360 -0.26 16.06 21.87
CA GLN A 360 0.82 16.50 22.77
C GLN A 360 2.08 16.94 22.01
N ARG A 361 2.44 16.24 20.92
CA ARG A 361 3.65 16.48 20.12
C ARG A 361 3.52 17.69 19.19
N TYR A 362 2.35 17.86 18.60
CA TYR A 362 1.98 18.98 17.75
C TYR A 362 0.92 19.75 18.52
N ARG A 363 1.33 20.75 19.31
CA ARG A 363 0.38 21.66 19.97
C ARG A 363 -0.44 22.36 18.90
N TYR A 364 -1.58 21.78 18.55
CA TYR A 364 -2.60 22.42 17.73
C TYR A 364 -3.30 23.41 18.66
N ASP A 365 -2.68 24.57 18.86
CA ASP A 365 -3.41 25.74 19.37
C ASP A 365 -4.36 26.14 18.24
N SER A 366 -5.65 25.95 18.47
CA SER A 366 -6.73 26.35 17.56
C SER A 366 -6.73 27.84 17.25
N ASP A 367 -5.90 28.63 17.95
CA ASP A 367 -5.79 30.09 17.81
C ASP A 367 -4.66 30.54 16.88
N ALA A 368 -3.87 29.62 16.30
CA ALA A 368 -2.63 29.95 15.60
C ALA A 368 -2.65 29.71 14.07
N VAL A 369 -3.81 29.55 13.44
CA VAL A 369 -3.89 29.44 11.97
C VAL A 369 -4.69 30.61 11.38
N SER A 370 -4.03 31.77 11.32
CA SER A 370 -4.23 32.74 10.26
C SER A 370 -2.90 32.93 9.54
N VAL A 371 -2.79 32.40 8.33
CA VAL A 371 -1.82 32.83 7.32
C VAL A 371 -2.56 32.96 6.00
#